data_AF-A0A8S1XUG9-F1
#
_entry.id   AF-A0A8S1XUG9-F1
#
_cell.length_a   1.000
_cell.length_b   1.000
_cell.length_c   1.000
_cell.angle_alpha   90.00
_cell.angle_beta   90.00
_cell.angle_gamma   90.00
#
_symmetry.space_group_name_H-M   'P 1'
#
loop_
_entity.id
_entity.type
_entity.pdbx_description
1 polymer ?
#
loop_
_entity_poly.entity_id
_entity_poly.type
_entity_poly.pdbx_seq_one_letter_code
_entity_poly.pdbx_strand_id
1 'polypeptide(L)'
;MKLPIQWNYMAFIVFSLIILIMTIILTVNETLVPVCGSLIMILAIGIILYLLYLGYKNYRIDSIKKLVLIGQAGVGKTQTYNYLQCKNVSSYEGFTIGTSEELCLVDTPDFDLESDIETREKRIKQFQEFFTKNQNSISAFLILVNFERTDLMKQKILKTIKYLKKLNSTLFLLVTNFELSENQTEDEESLKKAFSFFHFETILFVDKERNNSVLKQKLVQIVNTAPQKELNLNETMFEKYGKKQQQLIVQQITNQMNQQQNLQDKLLNA
;
A
#
# COMPACT_ATOMS: atom_id res chain seq x y z
N MET A 1 0.70 -25.65 0.62
CA MET A 1 1.21 -24.27 0.42
C MET A 1 1.97 -24.27 -0.91
N LYS A 2 1.37 -23.78 -2.00
CA LYS A 2 2.06 -23.72 -3.31
C LYS A 2 3.00 -22.52 -3.27
N LEU A 3 4.30 -22.75 -3.41
CA LEU A 3 5.26 -21.67 -3.63
C LEU A 3 4.81 -20.88 -4.88
N PRO A 4 4.81 -19.54 -4.86
CA PRO A 4 4.47 -18.74 -6.03
C PRO A 4 5.32 -19.17 -7.23
N ILE A 5 4.75 -19.23 -8.43
CA ILE A 5 5.45 -19.63 -9.67
C ILE A 5 6.76 -18.84 -9.88
N GLN A 6 6.83 -17.61 -9.35
CA GLN A 6 8.02 -16.76 -9.37
C GLN A 6 9.22 -17.31 -8.55
N TRP A 7 8.98 -18.11 -7.50
CA TRP A 7 10.04 -18.78 -6.74
C TRP A 7 10.74 -19.87 -7.55
N ASN A 8 9.99 -20.65 -8.34
CA ASN A 8 10.60 -21.64 -9.21
C ASN A 8 11.49 -20.96 -10.25
N TYR A 9 11.08 -19.79 -10.73
CA TYR A 9 11.85 -19.03 -11.73
C TYR A 9 13.11 -18.40 -11.14
N MET A 10 13.03 -17.76 -9.96
CA MET A 10 14.20 -17.21 -9.27
C MET A 10 15.17 -18.29 -8.79
N ALA A 11 14.65 -19.39 -8.24
CA ALA A 11 15.48 -20.52 -7.83
C ALA A 11 16.18 -21.16 -9.03
N PHE A 12 15.48 -21.30 -10.17
CA PHE A 12 16.07 -21.76 -11.42
C PHE A 12 17.16 -20.82 -11.93
N ILE A 13 16.94 -19.51 -11.94
CA ILE A 13 17.96 -18.52 -12.36
C ILE A 13 19.20 -18.60 -11.46
N VAL A 14 19.02 -18.63 -10.14
CA VAL A 14 20.15 -18.75 -9.19
C VAL A 14 20.88 -20.07 -9.40
N PHE A 15 20.16 -21.17 -9.57
CA PHE A 15 20.76 -22.49 -9.81
C PHE A 15 21.52 -22.54 -11.14
N SER A 16 20.97 -21.98 -12.21
CA SER A 16 21.66 -21.85 -13.50
C SER A 16 22.90 -20.97 -13.42
N LEU A 17 22.85 -19.89 -12.63
CA LEU A 17 24.00 -19.02 -12.40
C LEU A 17 25.11 -19.74 -11.63
N ILE A 18 24.74 -20.54 -10.61
CA ILE A 18 25.69 -21.38 -9.85
C ILE A 18 26.36 -22.39 -10.78
N ILE A 19 25.59 -23.07 -11.63
CA ILE A 19 26.13 -24.03 -12.62
C ILE A 19 27.09 -23.32 -13.58
N LEU A 20 26.70 -22.18 -14.14
CA LEU A 20 27.54 -21.41 -15.06
C LEU A 20 28.86 -20.99 -14.39
N ILE A 21 28.80 -20.50 -13.15
CA ILE A 21 29.97 -20.09 -12.38
C ILE A 21 30.87 -21.30 -12.08
N MET A 22 30.30 -22.43 -11.66
CA MET A 22 31.05 -23.69 -11.46
C MET A 22 31.75 -24.16 -12.75
N THR A 23 31.09 -24.00 -13.90
CA THR A 23 31.65 -24.39 -15.21
C THR A 23 32.81 -23.48 -15.63
N ILE A 24 32.70 -22.17 -15.40
CA ILE A 24 33.78 -21.20 -15.63
C ILE A 24 34.95 -21.47 -14.68
N ILE A 25 34.68 -21.83 -13.43
CA ILE A 25 35.71 -22.14 -12.43
C ILE A 25 36.49 -23.40 -12.83
N LEU A 26 35.81 -24.47 -13.26
CA LEU A 26 36.46 -25.70 -13.73
C LEU A 26 37.42 -25.41 -14.89
N THR A 27 37.00 -24.60 -15.86
CA THR A 27 37.81 -24.23 -17.03
C THR A 27 38.98 -23.29 -16.67
N VAL A 28 38.80 -22.40 -15.69
CA VAL A 28 39.86 -21.50 -15.22
C VAL A 28 40.88 -22.23 -14.33
N ASN A 29 40.45 -23.18 -13.50
CA ASN A 29 41.35 -23.92 -12.61
C ASN A 29 42.27 -24.90 -13.37
N GLU A 30 41.87 -25.32 -14.57
CA GLU A 30 42.73 -26.07 -15.50
C GLU A 30 43.79 -25.18 -16.19
N THR A 31 43.63 -23.86 -16.18
CA THR A 31 44.46 -22.91 -16.96
C THR A 31 45.26 -21.90 -16.13
N LEU A 32 44.94 -21.69 -14.85
CA LEU A 32 45.55 -20.68 -13.98
C LEU A 32 46.16 -21.27 -12.69
N VAL A 33 47.19 -20.61 -12.16
CA VAL A 33 47.86 -20.97 -10.89
C VAL A 33 46.82 -21.04 -9.75
N PRO A 34 46.81 -22.09 -8.91
CA PRO A 34 45.72 -22.42 -7.98
C PRO A 34 45.34 -21.31 -6.96
N VAL A 35 46.25 -20.36 -6.73
CA VAL A 35 46.03 -19.21 -5.84
C VAL A 35 45.09 -18.17 -6.47
N CYS A 36 45.13 -17.96 -7.79
CA CYS A 36 44.21 -17.05 -8.47
C CYS A 36 42.80 -17.64 -8.59
N GLY A 37 42.68 -18.96 -8.80
CA GLY A 37 41.38 -19.64 -8.88
C GLY A 37 40.59 -19.56 -7.56
N SER A 38 41.27 -19.67 -6.41
CA SER A 38 40.65 -19.59 -5.09
C SER A 38 40.15 -18.18 -4.73
N LEU A 39 40.84 -17.12 -5.16
CA LEU A 39 40.36 -15.73 -5.00
C LEU A 39 39.11 -15.44 -5.83
N ILE A 40 39.07 -15.91 -7.08
CA ILE A 40 37.89 -15.77 -7.95
C ILE A 40 36.68 -16.52 -7.35
N MET A 41 36.90 -17.69 -6.76
CA MET A 41 35.85 -18.44 -6.05
C MET A 41 35.24 -17.67 -4.88
N ILE A 42 36.08 -17.08 -4.02
CA ILE A 42 35.61 -16.32 -2.85
C ILE A 42 34.77 -15.11 -3.30
N LEU A 43 35.21 -14.41 -4.34
CA LEU A 43 34.47 -13.27 -4.90
C LEU A 43 33.13 -13.70 -5.50
N ALA A 44 33.09 -14.78 -6.28
CA ALA A 44 31.86 -15.28 -6.89
C ALA A 44 30.82 -15.71 -5.84
N ILE A 45 31.26 -16.44 -4.80
CA ILE A 45 30.39 -16.83 -3.68
C ILE A 45 29.88 -15.58 -2.94
N GLY A 46 30.74 -14.60 -2.69
CA GLY A 46 30.35 -13.33 -2.06
C GLY A 46 29.27 -12.59 -2.84
N ILE A 47 29.40 -12.52 -4.18
CA ILE A 47 28.39 -11.89 -5.06
C ILE A 47 27.07 -12.66 -5.01
N ILE A 48 27.09 -14.00 -5.09
CA ILE A 48 25.86 -14.82 -5.02
C ILE A 48 25.14 -14.62 -3.69
N LEU A 49 25.89 -14.68 -2.57
CA LEU A 49 25.32 -14.46 -1.23
C LEU A 49 24.73 -13.06 -1.09
N TYR A 50 25.40 -12.04 -1.65
CA TYR A 50 24.89 -10.67 -1.65
C TYR A 50 23.61 -10.53 -2.48
N LEU A 51 23.53 -11.14 -3.66
CA LEU A 51 22.32 -11.14 -4.49
C LEU A 51 21.17 -11.90 -3.83
N LEU A 52 21.45 -13.04 -3.19
CA LEU A 52 20.46 -13.78 -2.40
C LEU A 52 19.96 -12.96 -1.22
N TYR A 53 20.86 -12.25 -0.53
CA TYR A 53 20.50 -11.33 0.56
C TYR A 53 19.59 -10.20 0.08
N LEU A 54 19.91 -9.57 -1.07
CA LEU A 54 19.07 -8.53 -1.66
C LEU A 54 17.68 -9.06 -2.05
N GLY A 55 17.62 -10.24 -2.67
CA GLY A 55 16.37 -10.91 -3.03
C GLY A 55 15.51 -11.24 -1.81
N TYR A 56 16.12 -11.80 -0.77
CA TYR A 56 15.45 -12.12 0.48
C TYR A 56 14.91 -10.85 1.18
N LYS A 57 15.71 -9.78 1.24
CA LYS A 57 15.33 -8.50 1.86
C LYS A 57 14.09 -7.89 1.17
N ASN A 58 14.08 -7.86 -0.16
CA ASN A 58 12.96 -7.29 -0.92
C ASN A 58 11.70 -8.16 -0.81
N TYR A 59 11.83 -9.49 -0.93
CA TYR A 59 10.70 -10.42 -0.78
C TYR A 59 10.03 -10.33 0.59
N ARG A 60 10.83 -10.15 1.65
CA ARG A 60 10.30 -10.00 3.01
C ARG A 60 9.37 -8.79 3.11
N ILE A 61 9.70 -7.66 2.48
CA ILE A 61 8.89 -6.44 2.59
C ILE A 61 7.55 -6.57 1.84
N ASP A 62 7.56 -7.18 0.65
CA ASP A 62 6.35 -7.33 -0.17
C ASP A 62 5.37 -8.36 0.42
N SER A 63 5.88 -9.37 1.14
CA SER A 63 5.07 -10.43 1.76
C SER A 63 4.55 -10.12 3.17
N ILE A 64 5.07 -9.11 3.85
CA ILE A 64 4.57 -8.70 5.17
C ILE A 64 3.20 -8.05 5.04
N LYS A 65 2.29 -8.46 5.94
CA LYS A 65 0.96 -7.87 6.13
C LYS A 65 1.06 -6.39 6.51
N LYS A 66 0.39 -5.53 5.77
CA LYS A 66 0.43 -4.07 5.89
C LYS A 66 -0.90 -3.52 6.42
N LEU A 67 -0.80 -2.62 7.38
CA LEU A 67 -1.91 -1.77 7.80
C LEU A 67 -1.73 -0.38 7.16
N VAL A 68 -2.70 0.04 6.37
CA VAL A 68 -2.60 1.28 5.60
C VAL A 68 -3.34 2.40 6.31
N LEU A 69 -2.61 3.46 6.67
CA LEU A 69 -3.16 4.66 7.33
C LEU A 69 -3.78 5.56 6.27
N ILE A 70 -5.11 5.73 6.25
CA ILE A 70 -5.81 6.56 5.26
C ILE A 70 -6.58 7.68 5.92
N GLY A 71 -6.51 8.87 5.34
CA GLY A 71 -7.34 10.01 5.75
C GLY A 71 -6.86 11.30 5.10
N GLN A 72 -7.62 12.36 5.34
CA GLN A 72 -7.35 13.68 4.78
C GLN A 72 -6.03 14.29 5.29
N ALA A 73 -5.62 15.42 4.72
CA ALA A 73 -4.52 16.19 5.26
C ALA A 73 -4.80 16.63 6.71
N GLY A 74 -3.77 16.62 7.55
CA GLY A 74 -3.87 17.10 8.93
C GLY A 74 -4.55 16.17 9.94
N VAL A 75 -5.02 14.97 9.56
CA VAL A 75 -5.66 14.01 10.50
C VAL A 75 -4.68 13.25 11.42
N GLY A 76 -3.39 13.59 11.37
CA GLY A 76 -2.37 12.98 12.23
C GLY A 76 -1.74 11.68 11.72
N LYS A 77 -1.86 11.30 10.43
CA LYS A 77 -1.26 10.05 9.89
C LYS A 77 0.24 9.91 10.21
N THR A 78 1.04 10.88 9.81
CA THR A 78 2.48 10.90 10.08
C THR A 78 2.79 10.99 11.58
N GLN A 79 1.95 11.67 12.36
CA GLN A 79 2.10 11.72 13.82
C GLN A 79 1.86 10.35 14.45
N THR A 80 0.81 9.63 14.05
CA THR A 80 0.54 8.24 14.48
C THR A 80 1.67 7.30 14.06
N TYR A 81 2.16 7.43 12.81
CA TYR A 81 3.27 6.66 12.30
C TYR A 81 4.54 6.84 13.15
N ASN A 82 4.87 8.09 13.48
CA ASN A 82 6.02 8.42 14.34
C ASN A 82 5.80 7.99 15.78
N TYR A 83 4.59 8.15 16.31
CA TYR A 83 4.21 7.72 17.65
C TYR A 83 4.43 6.21 17.82
N LEU A 84 4.12 5.40 16.81
CA LEU A 84 4.36 3.95 16.80
C LEU A 84 5.84 3.57 16.59
N GLN A 85 6.75 4.54 16.53
CA GLN A 85 8.20 4.38 16.38
C GLN A 85 8.58 3.55 15.16
N CYS A 86 7.83 3.70 14.06
CA CYS A 86 8.12 2.99 12.82
C CYS A 86 9.45 3.44 12.22
N LYS A 87 10.31 2.47 11.91
CA LYS A 87 11.53 2.71 11.11
C LYS A 87 11.16 2.66 9.63
N ASN A 88 11.53 3.71 8.90
CA ASN A 88 11.28 3.78 7.45
C ASN A 88 12.05 2.67 6.73
N VAL A 89 11.34 1.89 5.95
CA VAL A 89 11.89 0.79 5.14
C VAL A 89 11.92 1.19 3.67
N SER A 90 10.85 1.81 3.19
CA SER A 90 10.77 2.31 1.82
C SER A 90 9.87 3.53 1.74
N SER A 91 10.11 4.36 0.73
CA SER A 91 9.23 5.48 0.38
C SER A 91 9.11 5.56 -1.14
N TYR A 92 7.91 5.84 -1.62
CA TYR A 92 7.62 5.99 -3.05
C TYR A 92 6.37 6.85 -3.20
N GLU A 93 6.43 7.89 -4.03
CA GLU A 93 5.28 8.75 -4.38
C GLU A 93 4.45 9.25 -3.19
N GLY A 94 5.10 9.60 -2.08
CA GLY A 94 4.44 10.09 -0.87
C GLY A 94 3.90 8.99 0.06
N PHE A 95 4.00 7.72 -0.33
CA PHE A 95 3.81 6.60 0.57
C PHE A 95 5.10 6.34 1.34
N THR A 96 4.99 6.08 2.64
CA THR A 96 6.11 5.66 3.48
C THR A 96 5.74 4.35 4.16
N ILE A 97 6.49 3.29 3.88
CA ILE A 97 6.32 1.99 4.52
C ILE A 97 7.31 1.90 5.67
N GLY A 98 6.77 1.64 6.85
CA GLY A 98 7.50 1.52 8.09
C GLY A 98 7.27 0.19 8.77
N THR A 99 8.26 -0.21 9.57
CA THR A 99 8.13 -1.37 10.46
C THR A 99 8.43 -1.00 11.89
N SER A 100 7.63 -1.51 12.82
CA SER A 100 7.84 -1.41 14.27
C SER A 100 7.56 -2.78 14.88
N GLU A 101 8.62 -3.53 15.21
CA GLU A 101 8.51 -4.94 15.64
C GLU A 101 7.73 -5.81 14.63
N GLU A 102 6.54 -6.29 15.02
CA GLU A 102 5.65 -7.14 14.21
C GLU A 102 4.69 -6.33 13.32
N LEU A 103 4.69 -5.00 13.44
CA LEU A 103 3.80 -4.12 12.73
C LEU A 103 4.45 -3.60 11.45
N CYS A 104 3.76 -3.68 10.32
CA CYS A 104 4.09 -2.93 9.11
C CYS A 104 2.99 -1.92 8.80
N LEU A 105 3.34 -0.64 8.86
CA LEU A 105 2.44 0.47 8.60
C LEU A 105 2.78 1.12 7.27
N VAL A 106 1.76 1.67 6.63
CA VAL A 106 1.92 2.52 5.47
C VAL A 106 1.32 3.88 5.79
N ASP A 107 2.17 4.89 5.92
CA ASP A 107 1.73 6.28 5.88
C ASP A 107 1.44 6.64 4.42
N THR A 108 0.23 7.13 4.15
CA THR A 108 -0.23 7.45 2.80
C THR A 108 -0.20 8.97 2.57
N PRO A 109 -0.12 9.43 1.31
CA PRO A 109 -0.42 10.82 1.01
C PRO A 109 -1.85 11.20 1.43
N ASP A 110 -2.18 12.47 1.30
CA ASP A 110 -3.53 12.94 1.60
C ASP A 110 -4.60 12.26 0.74
N PHE A 111 -5.57 11.64 1.41
CA PHE A 111 -6.68 10.98 0.74
C PHE A 111 -7.82 11.97 0.48
N ASP A 112 -7.56 12.90 -0.44
CA ASP A 112 -8.55 13.87 -0.90
C ASP A 112 -8.78 13.72 -2.41
N LEU A 113 -9.88 13.07 -2.76
CA LEU A 113 -10.27 12.79 -4.14
C LEU A 113 -11.39 13.73 -4.62
N GLU A 114 -11.63 14.83 -3.90
CA GLU A 114 -12.62 15.87 -4.23
C GLU A 114 -11.96 17.20 -4.64
N SER A 115 -10.64 17.21 -4.80
CA SER A 115 -9.85 18.32 -5.34
C SER A 115 -10.10 18.55 -6.84
N ASP A 116 -9.42 19.53 -7.41
CA ASP A 116 -9.44 19.78 -8.85
C ASP A 116 -9.09 18.51 -9.66
N ILE A 117 -9.51 18.47 -10.92
CA ILE A 117 -9.41 17.28 -11.76
C ILE A 117 -7.97 16.78 -11.86
N GLU A 118 -6.99 17.66 -12.04
CA GLU A 118 -5.59 17.27 -12.22
C GLU A 118 -5.02 16.63 -10.96
N THR A 119 -5.23 17.28 -9.80
CA THR A 119 -4.79 16.76 -8.50
C THR A 119 -5.47 15.43 -8.19
N ARG A 120 -6.77 15.33 -8.47
CA ARG A 120 -7.54 14.11 -8.25
C ARG A 120 -6.99 12.96 -9.09
N GLU A 121 -6.87 13.13 -10.41
CA GLU A 121 -6.38 12.06 -11.30
C GLU A 121 -4.97 11.61 -10.93
N LYS A 122 -4.10 12.55 -10.55
CA LYS A 122 -2.75 12.23 -10.05
C LYS A 122 -2.80 11.38 -8.80
N ARG A 123 -3.60 11.76 -7.79
CA ARG A 123 -3.76 10.98 -6.55
C ARG A 123 -4.34 9.60 -6.84
N ILE A 124 -5.35 9.49 -7.70
CA ILE A 124 -5.94 8.20 -8.10
C ILE A 124 -4.87 7.28 -8.66
N LYS A 125 -4.06 7.79 -9.60
CA LYS A 125 -2.97 7.02 -10.21
C LYS A 125 -1.96 6.54 -9.18
N GLN A 126 -1.55 7.41 -8.24
CA GLN A 126 -0.62 7.05 -7.16
C GLN A 126 -1.17 5.93 -6.27
N PHE A 127 -2.43 6.05 -5.82
CA PHE A 127 -3.09 5.01 -5.00
C PHE A 127 -3.30 3.72 -5.79
N GLN A 128 -3.65 3.82 -7.06
CA GLN A 128 -3.81 2.69 -7.97
C GLN A 128 -2.50 1.90 -8.15
N GLU A 129 -1.37 2.58 -8.38
CA GLU A 129 -0.06 1.94 -8.46
C GLU A 129 0.31 1.25 -7.14
N PHE A 130 0.09 1.93 -6.02
CA PHE A 130 0.36 1.38 -4.69
C PHE A 130 -0.51 0.14 -4.39
N PHE A 131 -1.83 0.23 -4.60
CA PHE A 131 -2.75 -0.88 -4.33
C PHE A 131 -2.52 -2.06 -5.26
N THR A 132 -2.23 -1.84 -6.54
CA THR A 132 -1.88 -2.91 -7.48
C THR A 132 -0.61 -3.63 -7.03
N LYS A 133 0.43 -2.88 -6.61
CA LYS A 133 1.69 -3.46 -6.15
C LYS A 133 1.54 -4.25 -4.85
N ASN A 134 0.69 -3.78 -3.93
CA ASN A 134 0.57 -4.32 -2.57
C ASN A 134 -0.71 -5.14 -2.34
N GLN A 135 -1.44 -5.49 -3.39
CA GLN A 135 -2.79 -6.06 -3.35
C GLN A 135 -2.93 -7.28 -2.42
N ASN A 136 -1.90 -8.12 -2.35
CA ASN A 136 -1.87 -9.35 -1.54
C ASN A 136 -1.32 -9.16 -0.11
N SER A 137 -0.80 -7.97 0.18
CA SER A 137 -0.11 -7.65 1.43
C SER A 137 -0.90 -6.68 2.30
N ILE A 138 -1.82 -5.89 1.71
CA ILE A 138 -2.70 -5.00 2.47
C ILE A 138 -3.70 -5.87 3.25
N SER A 139 -3.63 -5.82 4.58
CA SER A 139 -4.50 -6.61 5.45
C SER A 139 -5.71 -5.82 5.93
N ALA A 140 -5.54 -4.52 6.19
CA ALA A 140 -6.61 -3.66 6.63
C ALA A 140 -6.31 -2.18 6.34
N PHE A 141 -7.37 -1.38 6.33
CA PHE A 141 -7.27 0.08 6.32
C PHE A 141 -7.62 0.63 7.69
N LEU A 142 -6.74 1.49 8.20
CA LEU A 142 -6.99 2.31 9.37
C LEU A 142 -7.38 3.70 8.88
N ILE A 143 -8.65 4.05 9.00
CA ILE A 143 -9.16 5.38 8.65
C ILE A 143 -8.89 6.32 9.82
N LEU A 144 -8.20 7.43 9.58
CA LEU A 144 -7.84 8.41 10.60
C LEU A 144 -8.73 9.64 10.54
N VAL A 145 -9.16 10.10 11.72
CA VAL A 145 -9.90 11.35 11.91
C VAL A 145 -9.47 12.00 13.22
N ASN A 146 -9.28 13.33 13.21
CA ASN A 146 -9.03 14.05 14.46
C ASN A 146 -10.31 14.09 15.29
N PHE A 147 -10.17 14.02 16.61
CA PHE A 147 -11.23 14.35 17.56
C PHE A 147 -11.55 15.83 17.43
N GLU A 148 -12.81 16.11 17.10
CA GLU A 148 -13.39 17.43 16.91
C GLU A 148 -14.92 17.27 16.98
N ARG A 149 -15.67 18.25 16.46
CA ARG A 149 -17.12 18.11 16.34
C ARG A 149 -17.52 16.88 15.53
N THR A 150 -18.44 16.08 16.08
CA THR A 150 -18.89 14.80 15.51
C THR A 150 -19.39 14.92 14.06
N ASP A 151 -20.04 16.01 13.67
CA ASP A 151 -20.49 16.25 12.31
C ASP A 151 -19.34 16.38 11.30
N LEU A 152 -18.29 17.12 11.68
CA LEU A 152 -17.07 17.26 10.87
C LEU A 152 -16.33 15.92 10.74
N MET A 153 -16.24 15.16 11.83
CA MET A 153 -15.66 13.82 11.82
C MET A 153 -16.41 12.89 10.85
N LYS A 154 -17.76 12.88 10.91
CA LYS A 154 -18.60 12.11 9.98
C LYS A 154 -18.33 12.48 8.53
N GLN A 155 -18.20 13.78 8.23
CA GLN A 155 -17.92 14.26 6.89
C GLN A 155 -16.56 13.73 6.38
N LYS A 156 -15.50 13.83 7.19
CA LYS A 156 -14.16 13.32 6.85
C LYS A 156 -14.15 11.81 6.62
N ILE A 157 -14.86 11.07 7.47
CA ILE A 157 -15.03 9.61 7.32
C ILE A 157 -15.78 9.29 6.02
N LEU A 158 -16.91 9.96 5.74
CA LEU A 158 -17.72 9.73 4.54
C LEU A 158 -16.93 9.96 3.25
N LYS A 159 -16.15 11.04 3.20
CA LYS A 159 -15.29 11.38 2.06
C LYS A 159 -14.25 10.30 1.78
N THR A 160 -13.80 9.59 2.81
CA THR A 160 -12.79 8.52 2.69
C THR A 160 -13.45 7.17 2.38
N ILE A 161 -14.43 6.77 3.19
CA ILE A 161 -14.99 5.41 3.17
C ILE A 161 -15.72 5.07 1.86
N LYS A 162 -16.32 6.08 1.20
CA LYS A 162 -17.07 5.88 -0.05
C LYS A 162 -16.23 5.24 -1.18
N TYR A 163 -14.91 5.45 -1.14
CA TYR A 163 -13.98 4.88 -2.11
C TYR A 163 -13.41 3.51 -1.68
N LEU A 164 -13.41 3.21 -0.38
CA LEU A 164 -12.82 1.98 0.18
C LEU A 164 -13.83 0.84 0.35
N LYS A 165 -15.14 1.14 0.45
CA LYS A 165 -16.20 0.13 0.67
C LYS A 165 -16.19 -1.04 -0.32
N LYS A 166 -15.82 -0.78 -1.58
CA LYS A 166 -15.80 -1.80 -2.65
C LYS A 166 -14.59 -2.74 -2.60
N LEU A 167 -13.58 -2.43 -1.78
CA LEU A 167 -12.30 -3.14 -1.78
C LEU A 167 -12.34 -4.50 -1.05
N ASN A 168 -13.49 -4.90 -0.50
CA ASN A 168 -13.65 -6.09 0.37
C ASN A 168 -12.66 -6.14 1.55
N SER A 169 -12.19 -4.97 1.97
CA SER A 169 -11.18 -4.80 3.00
C SER A 169 -11.77 -4.58 4.37
N THR A 170 -11.08 -5.05 5.40
CA THR A 170 -11.41 -4.75 6.78
C THR A 170 -11.08 -3.29 7.11
N LEU A 171 -12.07 -2.55 7.62
CA LEU A 171 -11.96 -1.13 7.94
C LEU A 171 -11.99 -0.92 9.46
N PHE A 172 -11.02 -0.15 9.93
CA PHE A 172 -10.91 0.29 11.32
C PHE A 172 -10.92 1.81 11.36
N LEU A 173 -11.44 2.38 12.44
CA LEU A 173 -11.38 3.83 12.67
C LEU A 173 -10.37 4.13 13.77
N LEU A 174 -9.52 5.12 13.55
CA LEU A 174 -8.60 5.66 14.53
C LEU A 174 -8.93 7.15 14.75
N VAL A 175 -9.41 7.47 15.94
CA VAL A 175 -9.66 8.85 16.37
C VAL A 175 -8.38 9.38 17.02
N THR A 176 -7.74 10.35 16.37
CA THR A 176 -6.52 11.02 16.85
C THR A 176 -6.86 12.25 17.69
N ASN A 177 -5.90 12.77 18.46
CA ASN A 177 -6.08 13.93 19.33
C ASN A 177 -7.19 13.76 20.38
N PHE A 178 -7.42 12.54 20.85
CA PHE A 178 -8.51 12.26 21.80
C PHE A 178 -8.21 12.79 23.21
N GLU A 179 -6.97 13.18 23.49
CA GLU A 179 -6.59 13.94 24.68
C GLU A 179 -7.37 15.27 24.83
N LEU A 180 -7.96 15.79 23.74
CA LEU A 180 -8.76 17.02 23.77
C LEU A 180 -10.19 16.81 24.31
N SER A 181 -10.59 15.57 24.60
CA SER A 181 -11.88 15.26 25.22
C SER A 181 -11.88 15.59 26.72
N GLU A 182 -12.87 16.36 27.16
CA GLU A 182 -13.07 16.69 28.58
C GLU A 182 -13.62 15.49 29.37
N ASN A 183 -14.40 14.62 28.72
CA ASN A 183 -14.96 13.40 29.31
C ASN A 183 -14.73 12.20 28.38
N GLN A 184 -13.52 11.65 28.42
CA GLN A 184 -13.07 10.57 27.53
C GLN A 184 -14.03 9.38 27.51
N THR A 185 -14.57 8.95 28.65
CA THR A 185 -15.44 7.77 28.73
C THR A 185 -16.77 8.00 28.02
N GLU A 186 -17.43 9.12 28.28
CA GLU A 186 -18.71 9.47 27.66
C GLU A 186 -18.55 9.73 26.16
N ASP A 187 -17.48 10.45 25.77
CA ASP A 187 -17.19 10.74 24.37
C ASP A 187 -16.83 9.48 23.58
N GLU A 188 -16.11 8.52 24.17
CA GLU A 188 -15.85 7.23 23.53
C GLU A 188 -17.15 6.49 23.22
N GLU A 189 -18.07 6.40 24.19
CA GLU A 189 -19.35 5.73 24.01
C GLU A 189 -20.24 6.45 22.99
N SER A 190 -20.29 7.79 23.09
CA SER A 190 -21.04 8.64 22.17
C SER A 190 -20.53 8.51 20.73
N LEU A 191 -19.22 8.55 20.51
CA LEU A 191 -18.62 8.39 19.18
C LEU A 191 -18.80 6.98 18.64
N LYS A 192 -18.65 5.93 19.48
CA LYS A 192 -18.94 4.54 19.07
C LYS A 192 -20.38 4.40 18.58
N LYS A 193 -21.34 4.97 19.30
CA LYS A 193 -22.75 4.98 18.89
C LYS A 193 -22.95 5.80 17.62
N ALA A 194 -22.36 6.98 17.54
CA ALA A 194 -22.49 7.90 16.42
C ALA A 194 -21.87 7.34 15.12
N PHE A 195 -20.87 6.48 15.19
CA PHE A 195 -20.20 5.89 14.02
C PHE A 195 -20.59 4.44 13.73
N SER A 196 -21.50 3.86 14.51
CA SER A 196 -21.97 2.46 14.35
C SER A 196 -22.46 2.14 12.93
N PHE A 197 -23.10 3.09 12.25
CA PHE A 197 -23.63 2.92 10.89
C PHE A 197 -22.55 2.79 9.80
N PHE A 198 -21.29 3.09 10.10
CA PHE A 198 -20.19 2.91 9.15
C PHE A 198 -19.68 1.47 9.08
N HIS A 199 -20.08 0.60 10.02
CA HIS A 199 -19.66 -0.79 10.11
C HIS A 199 -18.13 -0.99 10.20
N PHE A 200 -17.47 -0.18 11.04
CA PHE A 200 -16.08 -0.45 11.42
C PHE A 200 -16.00 -1.67 12.33
N GLU A 201 -14.98 -2.51 12.14
CA GLU A 201 -14.73 -3.64 13.05
C GLU A 201 -14.41 -3.17 14.47
N THR A 202 -13.62 -2.09 14.57
CA THR A 202 -13.25 -1.48 15.84
C THR A 202 -12.95 0.00 15.64
N ILE A 203 -13.28 0.79 16.66
CA ILE A 203 -12.91 2.20 16.78
C ILE A 203 -11.87 2.31 17.88
N LEU A 204 -10.71 2.85 17.52
CA LEU A 204 -9.57 3.06 18.40
C LEU A 204 -9.43 4.56 18.68
N PHE A 205 -9.09 4.89 19.91
CA PHE A 205 -8.90 6.27 20.37
C PHE A 205 -7.43 6.44 20.75
N VAL A 206 -6.77 7.43 20.15
CA VAL A 206 -5.37 7.77 20.42
C VAL A 206 -5.33 9.01 21.26
N ASP A 207 -4.75 8.83 22.42
CA ASP A 207 -4.42 9.87 23.37
C ASP A 207 -2.88 9.92 23.45
N LYS A 208 -2.30 11.09 23.17
CA LYS A 208 -0.84 11.27 23.22
C LYS A 208 -0.25 11.02 24.60
N GLU A 209 -1.04 11.20 25.65
CA GLU A 209 -0.64 10.99 27.04
C GLU A 209 -0.72 9.52 27.45
N ARG A 210 -1.49 8.69 26.72
CA ARG A 210 -1.56 7.25 26.98
C ARG A 210 -0.34 6.51 26.46
N ASN A 211 -0.11 5.33 27.05
CA ASN A 211 1.01 4.46 26.70
C ASN A 211 0.85 3.86 25.29
N ASN A 212 1.84 4.11 24.44
CA ASN A 212 1.95 3.61 23.07
C ASN A 212 1.82 2.08 22.95
N SER A 213 2.25 1.35 23.98
CA SER A 213 2.22 -0.11 24.01
C SER A 213 0.81 -0.68 23.77
N VAL A 214 -0.23 -0.06 24.32
CA VAL A 214 -1.62 -0.55 24.21
C VAL A 214 -2.14 -0.38 22.79
N LEU A 215 -1.93 0.79 22.18
CA LEU A 215 -2.30 1.02 20.79
C LEU A 215 -1.58 0.03 19.88
N LYS A 216 -0.25 -0.09 20.05
CA LYS A 216 0.57 -1.01 19.27
C LYS A 216 0.07 -2.46 19.36
N GLN A 217 -0.23 -2.94 20.56
CA GLN A 217 -0.78 -4.29 20.76
C GLN A 217 -2.11 -4.49 20.02
N LYS A 218 -3.03 -3.51 20.08
CA LYS A 218 -4.30 -3.57 19.34
C LYS A 218 -4.06 -3.61 17.82
N LEU A 219 -3.12 -2.81 17.32
CA LEU A 219 -2.79 -2.80 15.88
C LEU A 219 -2.14 -4.12 15.44
N VAL A 220 -1.27 -4.71 16.26
CA VAL A 220 -0.69 -6.04 16.00
C VAL A 220 -1.78 -7.11 15.98
N GLN A 221 -2.71 -7.07 16.93
CA GLN A 221 -3.87 -7.96 16.94
C GLN A 221 -4.68 -7.83 15.65
N ILE A 222 -4.98 -6.60 15.22
CA ILE A 222 -5.69 -6.35 13.96
C ILE A 222 -4.97 -6.99 12.76
N VAL A 223 -3.66 -6.80 12.64
CA VAL A 223 -2.87 -7.37 11.54
C VAL A 223 -2.90 -8.91 11.55
N ASN A 224 -2.92 -9.51 12.75
CA ASN A 224 -2.90 -10.95 12.92
C ASN A 224 -4.29 -11.61 12.73
N THR A 225 -5.36 -10.93 13.13
CA THR A 225 -6.74 -11.46 13.07
C THR A 225 -7.48 -11.09 11.79
N ALA A 226 -7.12 -9.98 11.13
CA ALA A 226 -7.76 -9.59 9.88
C ALA A 226 -7.59 -10.71 8.83
N PRO A 227 -8.69 -11.18 8.21
CA PRO A 227 -8.62 -12.22 7.20
C PRO A 227 -7.79 -11.70 6.04
N GLN A 228 -6.75 -12.45 5.67
CA GLN A 228 -5.94 -12.10 4.51
C GLN A 228 -6.74 -12.40 3.25
N LYS A 229 -7.45 -11.37 2.76
CA LYS A 229 -8.14 -11.37 1.48
C LYS A 229 -7.35 -10.51 0.53
N GLU A 230 -7.22 -10.98 -0.71
CA GLU A 230 -6.72 -10.14 -1.79
C GLU A 230 -7.63 -8.92 -1.92
N LEU A 231 -7.02 -7.74 -1.95
CA LEU A 231 -7.74 -6.49 -2.13
C LEU A 231 -8.47 -6.51 -3.49
N ASN A 232 -9.80 -6.35 -3.49
CA ASN A 232 -10.56 -6.38 -4.74
C ASN A 232 -10.55 -5.00 -5.41
N LEU A 233 -9.75 -4.84 -6.46
CA LEU A 233 -9.70 -3.58 -7.21
C LEU A 233 -10.76 -3.50 -8.31
N ASN A 234 -11.43 -4.59 -8.65
CA ASN A 234 -12.39 -4.64 -9.75
C ASN A 234 -13.57 -3.71 -9.49
N GLU A 235 -14.03 -3.01 -10.54
CA GLU A 235 -15.15 -2.07 -10.49
C GLU A 235 -14.93 -0.90 -9.49
N THR A 236 -13.66 -0.61 -9.21
CA THR A 236 -13.23 0.54 -8.42
C THR A 236 -12.44 1.50 -9.29
N MET A 237 -12.35 2.75 -8.83
CA MET A 237 -11.51 3.77 -9.47
C MET A 237 -10.00 3.46 -9.42
N PHE A 238 -9.61 2.45 -8.63
CA PHE A 238 -8.22 1.99 -8.52
C PHE A 238 -7.92 0.81 -9.46
N GLU A 239 -8.91 0.34 -10.23
CA GLU A 239 -8.71 -0.72 -11.22
C GLU A 239 -7.83 -0.24 -12.37
N LYS A 240 -6.73 -0.95 -12.65
CA LYS A 240 -5.85 -0.62 -13.76
C LYS A 240 -6.50 -1.00 -15.08
N TYR A 241 -6.95 0.01 -15.83
CA TYR A 241 -7.39 -0.20 -17.21
C TYR A 241 -6.28 -0.86 -18.02
N GLY A 242 -6.59 -2.00 -18.63
CA GLY A 242 -5.67 -2.65 -19.55
C GLY A 242 -5.42 -1.76 -20.77
N LYS A 243 -4.22 -1.84 -21.37
CA LYS A 243 -3.84 -1.07 -22.57
C LYS A 243 -4.90 -1.15 -23.69
N LYS A 244 -5.56 -2.31 -23.85
CA LYS A 244 -6.64 -2.52 -24.82
C LYS A 244 -7.92 -1.76 -24.49
N GLN A 245 -8.35 -1.71 -23.23
CA GLN A 245 -9.53 -0.94 -22.82
C GLN A 245 -9.29 0.56 -22.98
N GLN A 246 -8.08 1.02 -22.66
CA GLN A 246 -7.71 2.43 -22.84
C GLN A 246 -7.74 2.83 -24.33
N GLN A 247 -7.25 1.96 -25.22
CA GLN A 247 -7.36 2.17 -26.67
C GLN A 247 -8.82 2.21 -27.16
N LEU A 248 -9.69 1.34 -26.62
CA LEU A 248 -11.12 1.32 -26.98
C LEU A 248 -11.84 2.60 -26.54
N ILE A 249 -11.54 3.10 -25.33
CA ILE A 249 -12.11 4.36 -24.83
C ILE A 249 -11.66 5.54 -25.69
N VAL A 250 -10.37 5.61 -26.02
CA VAL A 250 -9.83 6.67 -26.90
C VAL A 250 -10.49 6.60 -28.29
N GLN A 251 -10.65 5.40 -28.85
CA GLN A 251 -11.34 5.21 -30.14
C GLN A 251 -12.81 5.67 -30.06
N GLN A 252 -13.53 5.36 -28.98
CA GLN A 252 -14.91 5.80 -28.80
C GLN A 252 -15.03 7.32 -28.69
N ILE A 253 -14.15 7.98 -27.92
CA ILE A 253 -14.12 9.45 -27.79
C ILE A 253 -13.79 10.09 -29.14
N THR A 254 -12.80 9.56 -29.86
CA THR A 254 -12.42 10.06 -31.19
C THR A 254 -13.58 9.96 -32.18
N ASN A 255 -14.29 8.82 -32.19
CA ASN A 255 -15.43 8.61 -33.06
C ASN A 255 -16.60 9.56 -32.74
N GLN A 256 -16.85 9.84 -31.45
CA GLN A 256 -17.87 10.80 -31.02
C GLN A 256 -17.52 12.24 -31.42
N MET A 257 -16.27 12.67 -31.24
CA MET A 257 -15.82 14.00 -31.67
C MET A 257 -15.93 14.17 -33.19
N ASN A 258 -15.51 13.17 -33.96
CA ASN A 258 -15.63 13.20 -35.42
C ASN A 258 -17.10 13.27 -35.89
N GLN A 259 -18.02 12.59 -35.19
CA GLN A 259 -19.46 12.69 -35.47
C GLN A 259 -20.01 14.09 -35.18
N GLN A 260 -19.58 14.71 -34.08
CA GLN A 260 -20.00 16.09 -33.75
C GLN A 260 -19.47 17.13 -34.73
N GLN A 261 -18.21 17.01 -35.15
CA GLN A 261 -17.63 17.88 -36.19
C GLN A 261 -18.36 17.75 -37.52
N ASN A 262 -18.62 16.53 -37.98
CA ASN A 262 -19.38 16.30 -39.22
C ASN A 262 -20.81 16.86 -39.16
N LEU A 263 -21.44 16.90 -37.98
CA LEU A 263 -22.76 17.51 -37.79
C LEU A 263 -22.67 19.05 -37.84
N GLN A 264 -21.65 19.64 -37.20
CA GLN A 264 -21.41 21.09 -37.27
C GLN A 264 -21.11 21.55 -38.70
N ASP A 265 -20.25 20.81 -39.42
CA ASP A 265 -19.91 21.13 -40.81
C ASP A 265 -21.12 21.02 -41.73
N LYS A 266 -22.02 20.06 -41.50
CA LYS A 266 -23.28 19.95 -42.25
C LYS A 266 -24.26 21.09 -41.94
N LEU A 267 -24.27 21.61 -40.71
CA LEU A 267 -25.11 22.75 -40.32
C LEU A 267 -24.56 24.09 -40.83
N LEU A 268 -23.24 24.22 -41.00
CA LEU A 268 -22.59 25.41 -41.55
C LEU A 268 -22.70 25.50 -43.08
N ASN A 269 -22.85 24.36 -43.76
CA ASN A 269 -22.94 24.27 -45.21
C ASN A 269 -24.38 24.11 -45.74
N ALA A 270 -25.39 24.18 -44.86
CA ALA A 270 -26.81 24.16 -45.19
C ALA A 270 -27.42 25.55 -45.05
#